data_AF-A0A7J7LHG7-F1
#
_entry.id   AF-A0A7J7LHG7-F1
#
_cell.length_a   1.000
_cell.length_b   1.000
_cell.length_c   1.000
_cell.angle_alpha   90.00
_cell.angle_beta   90.00
_cell.angle_gamma   90.00
#
_symmetry.space_group_name_H-M   'P 1'
#
loop_
_entity.id
_entity.type
_entity.pdbx_description
1 polymer ?
#
loop_
_entity_poly.entity_id
_entity_poly.type
_entity_poly.pdbx_seq_one_letter_code
_entity_poly.pdbx_strand_id
1 'polypeptide(L)'
;MSSRRTRGTGVEKTLSLDEQYLRERAWNAKKACKMVKDSLRWRLENKPENICWEDIAQEATTEKIYRSDYFDKYERTVLVYCQEQMVWLIDFQQWNMSSISMKVTREIANVLQNYYTERLGPAILYTPPKIFESFYNLVKLFLEHKTYNKAKFVYSDDPESQQIMENLFDKDKLESSFGG
;
A
#
# COMPACT_ATOMS: atom_id res chain seq x y z
N MET A 1 -49.22 6.92 -39.39
CA MET A 1 -49.97 6.84 -38.11
C MET A 1 -49.64 5.53 -37.44
N SER A 2 -49.55 5.52 -36.10
CA SER A 2 -49.15 4.42 -35.21
C SER A 2 -47.63 4.21 -35.08
N SER A 3 -47.00 4.15 -33.90
CA SER A 3 -47.31 4.56 -32.52
C SER A 3 -45.96 4.53 -31.81
N ARG A 4 -45.50 5.67 -31.28
CA ARG A 4 -44.28 5.73 -30.46
C ARG A 4 -44.59 5.11 -29.10
N ARG A 5 -43.99 3.96 -28.80
CA ARG A 5 -43.90 3.42 -27.43
C ARG A 5 -42.89 4.26 -26.66
N THR A 6 -43.39 5.17 -25.82
CA THR A 6 -42.58 5.82 -24.78
C THR A 6 -42.12 4.77 -23.79
N ARG A 7 -40.80 4.47 -23.78
CA ARG A 7 -40.17 3.73 -22.68
C ARG A 7 -40.24 4.61 -21.44
N GLY A 8 -40.99 4.15 -20.44
CA GLY A 8 -41.07 4.78 -19.14
C GLY A 8 -39.68 4.91 -18.52
N THR A 9 -39.41 6.10 -18.02
CA THR A 9 -38.27 6.44 -17.17
C THR A 9 -38.39 5.66 -15.86
N GLY A 10 -37.81 4.47 -15.81
CA GLY A 10 -37.54 3.77 -14.57
C GLY A 10 -36.39 4.48 -13.88
N VAL A 11 -36.69 5.44 -13.02
CA VAL A 11 -35.74 5.89 -12.00
C VAL A 11 -35.53 4.69 -11.10
N GLU A 12 -34.37 4.03 -11.23
CA GLU A 12 -33.92 3.04 -10.26
C GLU A 12 -33.98 3.71 -8.88
N LYS A 13 -34.86 3.23 -8.00
CA LYS A 13 -34.92 3.72 -6.63
C LYS A 13 -33.61 3.32 -5.96
N THR A 14 -32.72 4.28 -5.76
CA THR A 14 -31.57 4.11 -4.87
C THR A 14 -32.12 3.80 -3.48
N LEU A 15 -31.86 2.59 -3.00
CA LEU A 15 -32.23 2.18 -1.65
C LEU A 15 -31.55 3.10 -0.65
N SER A 16 -32.24 3.42 0.44
CA SER A 16 -31.61 4.12 1.55
C SER A 16 -30.58 3.22 2.24
N LEU A 17 -29.61 3.81 2.95
CA LEU A 17 -28.54 3.06 3.63
C LEU A 17 -29.10 1.95 4.55
N ASP A 18 -30.18 2.25 5.28
CA ASP A 18 -30.90 1.30 6.14
C ASP A 18 -31.52 0.15 5.36
N GLU A 19 -32.12 0.40 4.20
CA GLU A 19 -32.67 -0.65 3.32
C GLU A 19 -31.55 -1.54 2.73
N GLN A 20 -30.39 -0.95 2.40
CA GLN A 20 -29.21 -1.70 1.94
C GLN A 20 -28.67 -2.63 3.04
N TYR A 21 -28.47 -2.12 4.26
CA TYR A 21 -27.99 -2.94 5.39
C TYR A 21 -28.96 -4.05 5.79
N LEU A 22 -30.27 -3.83 5.68
CA LEU A 22 -31.29 -4.85 5.94
C LEU A 22 -31.26 -5.96 4.89
N ARG A 23 -31.14 -5.60 3.61
CA ARG A 23 -31.08 -6.56 2.49
C ARG A 23 -29.85 -7.48 2.58
N GLU A 24 -28.69 -6.94 2.92
CA GLU A 24 -27.43 -7.71 3.06
C GLU A 24 -27.45 -8.75 4.20
N ARG A 25 -28.39 -8.64 5.14
CA ARG A 25 -28.49 -9.50 6.33
C ARG A 25 -29.78 -10.28 6.42
N ALA A 26 -30.43 -10.52 5.28
CA ALA A 26 -31.69 -11.25 5.21
C ALA A 26 -32.73 -10.69 6.19
N TRP A 27 -32.83 -9.37 6.28
CA TRP A 27 -33.80 -8.63 7.11
C TRP A 27 -33.60 -8.76 8.63
N ASN A 28 -32.39 -9.11 9.10
CA ASN A 28 -32.08 -9.14 10.52
C ASN A 28 -31.82 -7.73 11.10
N ALA A 29 -32.85 -7.15 11.71
CA ALA A 29 -32.81 -5.79 12.27
C ALA A 29 -31.70 -5.56 13.31
N LYS A 30 -31.42 -6.54 14.19
CA LYS A 30 -30.39 -6.40 15.23
C LYS A 30 -28.99 -6.31 14.63
N LYS A 31 -28.70 -7.11 13.60
CA LYS A 31 -27.43 -7.07 12.88
C LYS A 31 -27.29 -5.81 12.03
N ALA A 32 -28.36 -5.39 11.35
CA ALA A 32 -28.37 -4.17 10.55
C ALA A 32 -28.13 -2.93 11.42
N CYS A 33 -28.82 -2.79 12.56
CA CYS A 33 -28.62 -1.69 13.51
C CYS A 33 -27.18 -1.64 14.04
N LYS A 34 -26.59 -2.80 14.36
CA LYS A 34 -25.16 -2.87 14.74
C LYS A 34 -24.25 -2.34 13.63
N MET A 35 -24.45 -2.77 12.38
CA MET A 35 -23.63 -2.34 11.24
C MET A 35 -23.75 -0.85 10.96
N VAL A 36 -24.95 -0.28 11.06
CA VAL A 36 -25.15 1.17 10.95
C VAL A 36 -24.36 1.89 12.04
N LYS A 37 -24.45 1.43 13.29
CA LYS A 37 -23.71 2.02 14.42
C LYS A 37 -22.19 1.93 14.25
N ASP A 38 -21.69 0.78 13.79
CA ASP A 38 -20.25 0.58 13.57
C ASP A 38 -19.74 1.43 12.39
N SER A 39 -20.54 1.55 11.33
CA SER A 39 -20.21 2.39 10.16
C SER A 39 -20.20 3.88 10.50
N LEU A 40 -21.15 4.35 11.31
CA LEU A 40 -21.18 5.72 11.81
C LEU A 40 -19.98 6.03 12.71
N ARG A 41 -19.60 5.08 13.59
CA ARG A 41 -18.42 5.25 14.44
C ARG A 41 -17.15 5.39 13.62
N TRP A 42 -16.94 4.51 12.65
CA TRP A 42 -15.78 4.58 11.77
C TRP A 42 -15.72 5.91 11.00
N ARG A 43 -16.86 6.41 10.49
CA ARG A 43 -16.93 7.72 9.82
C ARG A 43 -16.62 8.90 10.76
N LEU A 44 -17.06 8.86 12.00
CA LEU A 44 -16.71 9.90 13.00
C LEU A 44 -15.22 9.90 13.33
N GLU A 45 -14.60 8.71 13.39
CA GLU A 45 -13.18 8.54 13.70
C GLU A 45 -12.28 8.90 12.51
N ASN A 46 -12.64 8.48 11.29
CA ASN A 46 -11.79 8.58 10.10
C ASN A 46 -12.18 9.72 9.16
N LYS A 47 -13.37 10.32 9.33
CA LYS A 47 -13.90 11.48 8.58
C LYS A 47 -13.63 11.43 7.07
N PRO A 48 -14.13 10.39 6.37
CA PRO A 48 -13.88 10.23 4.92
C PRO A 48 -14.40 11.40 4.08
N GLU A 49 -15.35 12.19 4.59
CA GLU A 49 -15.84 13.42 3.96
C GLU A 49 -14.77 14.51 3.79
N ASN A 50 -13.67 14.42 4.53
CA ASN A 50 -12.54 15.35 4.39
C ASN A 50 -11.54 14.93 3.30
N ILE A 51 -11.72 13.76 2.67
CA ILE A 51 -10.87 13.31 1.57
C ILE A 51 -11.25 14.13 0.34
N CYS A 52 -10.34 15.00 -0.09
CA CYS A 52 -10.52 15.86 -1.26
C CYS A 52 -9.87 15.25 -2.50
N TRP A 53 -10.24 15.76 -3.68
CA TRP A 53 -9.65 15.28 -4.94
C TRP A 53 -8.13 15.45 -4.91
N GLU A 54 -7.63 16.53 -4.36
CA GLU A 54 -6.20 16.83 -4.24
C GLU A 54 -5.43 15.74 -3.49
N ASP A 55 -6.05 15.10 -2.50
CA ASP A 55 -5.43 14.02 -1.71
C ASP A 55 -5.29 12.73 -2.52
N ILE A 56 -6.17 12.51 -3.53
CA ILE A 56 -6.23 11.28 -4.32
C ILE A 56 -5.88 11.48 -5.80
N ALA A 57 -5.72 12.72 -6.27
CA ALA A 57 -5.57 13.06 -7.69
C ALA A 57 -4.35 12.41 -8.29
N GLN A 58 -3.24 12.42 -7.54
CA GLN A 58 -2.00 11.77 -7.94
C GLN A 58 -2.19 10.25 -8.04
N GLU A 59 -2.87 9.63 -7.08
CA GLU A 59 -3.15 8.18 -7.08
C GLU A 59 -4.12 7.78 -8.21
N ALA A 60 -5.11 8.62 -8.51
CA ALA A 60 -6.05 8.41 -9.62
C ALA A 60 -5.37 8.55 -10.99
N THR A 61 -4.40 9.46 -11.12
CA THR A 61 -3.64 9.68 -12.36
C THR A 61 -2.70 8.53 -12.67
N THR A 62 -2.24 7.82 -11.64
CA THR A 62 -1.35 6.66 -11.81
C THR A 62 -2.04 5.37 -12.26
N GLU A 63 -3.36 5.39 -12.48
CA GLU A 63 -4.17 4.23 -12.92
C GLU A 63 -4.01 2.98 -12.03
N LYS A 64 -3.52 3.15 -10.79
CA LYS A 64 -3.26 2.05 -9.85
C LYS A 64 -4.53 1.29 -9.47
N ILE A 65 -5.67 1.98 -9.49
CA ILE A 65 -6.99 1.40 -9.28
C ILE A 65 -7.94 1.99 -10.32
N TYR A 66 -8.55 1.15 -11.14
CA TYR A 66 -9.55 1.61 -12.10
C TYR A 66 -10.77 0.69 -12.13
N ARG A 67 -11.92 1.29 -12.46
CA ARG A 67 -13.15 0.57 -12.74
C ARG A 67 -13.10 0.08 -14.19
N SER A 68 -13.24 -1.22 -14.42
CA SER A 68 -13.28 -1.70 -15.80
C SER A 68 -14.59 -1.28 -16.47
N ASP A 69 -14.57 -1.26 -17.81
CA ASP A 69 -15.72 -0.94 -18.67
C ASP A 69 -16.68 -2.12 -18.85
N TYR A 70 -16.42 -3.26 -18.19
CA TYR A 70 -17.23 -4.46 -18.27
C TYR A 70 -17.70 -4.94 -16.89
N PHE A 71 -18.79 -5.70 -16.88
CA PHE A 71 -19.32 -6.34 -15.69
C PHE A 71 -18.97 -7.82 -15.67
N ASP A 72 -18.96 -8.43 -14.49
CA ASP A 72 -18.89 -9.89 -14.41
C ASP A 72 -20.20 -10.54 -14.87
N LYS A 73 -20.24 -11.88 -14.92
CA LYS A 73 -21.43 -12.65 -15.36
C LYS A 73 -22.68 -12.46 -14.48
N TYR A 74 -22.57 -11.72 -13.39
CA TYR A 74 -23.66 -11.41 -12.46
C TYR A 74 -23.93 -9.90 -12.39
N GLU A 75 -23.51 -9.13 -13.40
CA GLU A 75 -23.73 -7.69 -13.50
C GLU A 75 -23.09 -6.87 -12.36
N ARG A 76 -22.02 -7.39 -11.75
CA ARG A 76 -21.28 -6.67 -10.71
C ARG A 76 -20.15 -5.86 -11.32
N THR A 77 -19.93 -4.66 -10.78
CA THR A 77 -18.81 -3.80 -11.18
C THR A 77 -17.48 -4.48 -10.86
N VAL A 78 -16.55 -4.47 -11.82
CA VAL A 78 -15.20 -4.99 -11.64
C VAL A 78 -14.25 -3.82 -11.38
N LEU A 79 -13.51 -3.91 -10.28
CA LEU A 79 -12.41 -3.00 -9.94
C LEU A 79 -11.10 -3.75 -10.16
N VAL A 80 -10.19 -3.18 -10.95
CA VAL A 80 -8.86 -3.70 -11.21
C VAL A 80 -7.86 -2.92 -10.37
N TYR A 81 -7.00 -3.63 -9.65
CA TYR A 81 -5.96 -3.06 -8.80
C TYR A 81 -4.59 -3.50 -9.33
N CYS A 82 -3.77 -2.54 -9.75
CA CYS A 82 -2.39 -2.76 -10.16
C CYS A 82 -1.48 -2.66 -8.93
N GLN A 83 -0.88 -3.78 -8.53
CA GLN A 83 -0.01 -3.83 -7.36
C GLN A 83 1.39 -3.32 -7.70
N GLU A 84 1.78 -2.19 -7.09
CA GLU A 84 3.12 -1.63 -7.25
C GLU A 84 4.15 -2.26 -6.31
N GLN A 85 5.41 -2.20 -6.74
CA GLN A 85 6.57 -2.47 -5.90
C GLN A 85 7.25 -1.17 -5.47
N MET A 86 7.60 -1.07 -4.18
CA MET A 86 8.31 0.05 -3.58
C MET A 86 9.78 -0.29 -3.36
N VAL A 87 10.66 0.62 -3.73
CA VAL A 87 12.10 0.54 -3.41
C VAL A 87 12.33 1.27 -2.11
N TRP A 88 13.08 0.67 -1.18
CA TRP A 88 13.45 1.32 0.07
C TRP A 88 14.86 1.86 -0.06
N LEU A 89 15.08 3.08 0.39
CA LEU A 89 16.40 3.69 0.47
C LEU A 89 16.59 4.18 1.90
N ILE A 90 17.45 3.50 2.65
CA ILE A 90 17.65 3.72 4.09
C ILE A 90 19.06 4.25 4.28
N ASP A 91 19.19 5.46 4.81
CA ASP A 91 20.47 6.06 5.20
C ASP A 91 20.91 5.60 6.58
N PHE A 92 22.14 5.10 6.68
CA PHE A 92 22.77 4.66 7.93
C PHE A 92 23.93 5.56 8.38
N GLN A 93 24.21 6.69 7.71
CA GLN A 93 25.31 7.58 8.07
C GLN A 93 25.26 8.08 9.52
N GLN A 94 24.06 8.22 10.10
CA GLN A 94 23.84 8.67 11.49
C GLN A 94 23.47 7.52 12.43
N TRP A 95 23.76 6.27 12.06
CA TRP A 95 23.35 5.12 12.84
C TRP A 95 24.04 5.03 14.21
N ASN A 96 23.26 4.72 15.25
CA ASN A 96 23.73 4.57 16.62
C ASN A 96 23.54 3.13 17.12
N MET A 97 24.63 2.49 17.56
CA MET A 97 24.65 1.13 18.11
C MET A 97 23.74 0.91 19.32
N SER A 98 23.43 1.95 20.11
CA SER A 98 22.54 1.82 21.28
C SER A 98 21.06 1.67 20.91
N SER A 99 20.69 1.89 19.64
CA SER A 99 19.30 1.84 19.17
C SER A 99 18.81 0.44 18.77
N ILE A 100 19.72 -0.56 18.70
CA ILE A 100 19.36 -1.91 18.25
C ILE A 100 19.09 -2.84 19.43
N SER A 101 17.82 -2.91 19.81
CA SER A 101 17.30 -4.04 20.59
C SER A 101 16.80 -5.13 19.64
N MET A 102 17.21 -6.38 19.88
CA MET A 102 16.72 -7.56 19.14
C MET A 102 15.19 -7.66 19.12
N LYS A 103 14.51 -7.12 20.14
CA LYS A 103 13.05 -7.08 20.20
C LYS A 103 12.47 -6.14 19.14
N VAL A 104 13.00 -4.92 19.05
CA VAL A 104 12.58 -3.91 18.07
C VAL A 104 12.89 -4.39 16.66
N THR A 105 14.06 -4.97 16.43
CA THR A 105 14.41 -5.55 15.12
C THR A 105 13.44 -6.66 14.70
N ARG A 106 13.03 -7.54 15.63
CA ARG A 106 12.05 -8.59 15.35
C ARG A 106 10.69 -8.01 15.01
N GLU A 107 10.25 -6.97 15.70
CA GLU A 107 9.00 -6.28 15.41
C GLU A 107 9.04 -5.62 14.02
N ILE A 108 10.14 -4.92 13.68
CA ILE A 108 10.35 -4.36 12.35
C ILE A 108 10.31 -5.48 11.30
N ALA A 109 11.12 -6.54 11.45
CA ALA A 109 11.14 -7.67 10.52
C ALA A 109 9.74 -8.30 10.33
N ASN A 110 9.00 -8.48 11.42
CA ASN A 110 7.62 -8.98 11.36
C ASN A 110 6.68 -8.05 10.59
N VAL A 111 6.81 -6.73 10.76
CA VAL A 111 6.00 -5.77 9.99
C VAL A 111 6.37 -5.83 8.50
N LEU A 112 7.66 -5.82 8.18
CA LEU A 112 8.15 -5.89 6.81
C LEU A 112 7.66 -7.15 6.10
N GLN A 113 7.82 -8.30 6.77
CA GLN A 113 7.52 -9.58 6.14
C GLN A 113 6.01 -9.84 6.01
N ASN A 114 5.19 -9.37 6.95
CA ASN A 114 3.76 -9.69 6.95
C ASN A 114 2.92 -8.69 6.15
N TYR A 115 3.35 -7.42 6.08
CA TYR A 115 2.56 -6.37 5.44
C TYR A 115 3.11 -5.92 4.08
N TYR A 116 4.42 -6.04 3.85
CA TYR A 116 5.07 -5.40 2.69
C TYR A 116 5.87 -6.36 1.80
N THR A 117 5.98 -7.66 2.10
CA THR A 117 6.84 -8.59 1.33
C THR A 117 6.59 -8.59 -0.17
N GLU A 118 5.33 -8.65 -0.59
CA GLU A 118 4.97 -8.69 -2.02
C GLU A 118 5.05 -7.32 -2.70
N ARG A 119 5.06 -6.24 -1.91
CA ARG A 119 5.23 -4.86 -2.38
C ARG A 119 6.68 -4.40 -2.31
N LEU A 120 7.55 -5.06 -1.54
CA LEU A 120 8.93 -4.63 -1.40
C LEU A 120 9.72 -5.04 -2.66
N GLY A 121 10.26 -4.07 -3.39
CA GLY A 121 11.30 -4.26 -4.40
C GLY A 121 12.67 -4.41 -3.74
N PRO A 122 13.76 -3.85 -4.30
CA PRO A 122 15.03 -3.74 -3.60
C PRO A 122 14.94 -2.85 -2.34
N ALA A 123 15.69 -3.21 -1.30
CA ALA A 123 15.91 -2.37 -0.13
C ALA A 123 17.38 -1.97 -0.06
N ILE A 124 17.68 -0.74 -0.43
CA ILE A 124 19.02 -0.17 -0.41
C ILE A 124 19.34 0.32 0.99
N LEU A 125 20.41 -0.22 1.55
CA LEU A 125 20.99 0.20 2.82
C LEU A 125 22.25 1.01 2.50
N TYR A 126 22.17 2.32 2.64
CA TYR A 126 23.21 3.27 2.22
C TYR A 126 24.16 3.60 3.36
N THR A 127 25.45 3.38 3.14
CA THR A 127 26.57 3.51 4.07
C THR A 127 26.30 2.87 5.45
N PRO A 128 25.84 1.59 5.53
CA PRO A 128 25.68 0.92 6.82
C PRO A 128 27.04 0.61 7.45
N PRO A 129 27.19 0.66 8.77
CA PRO A 129 28.45 0.26 9.40
C PRO A 129 28.77 -1.21 9.13
N LYS A 130 30.03 -1.58 8.90
CA LYS A 130 30.42 -2.95 8.49
C LYS A 130 29.92 -4.06 9.43
N ILE A 131 29.79 -3.75 10.73
CA ILE A 131 29.22 -4.70 11.71
C ILE A 131 27.74 -5.02 11.44
N PHE A 132 27.02 -4.12 10.75
CA PHE A 132 25.62 -4.29 10.39
C PHE A 132 25.43 -5.43 9.38
N GLU A 133 26.37 -5.72 8.48
CA GLU A 133 26.27 -6.90 7.61
C GLU A 133 26.28 -8.20 8.41
N SER A 134 27.16 -8.28 9.43
CA SER A 134 27.20 -9.43 10.35
C SER A 134 25.90 -9.55 11.13
N PHE A 135 25.34 -8.42 11.56
CA PHE A 135 24.03 -8.37 12.19
C PHE A 135 22.89 -8.80 11.24
N TYR A 136 22.88 -8.33 10.00
CA TYR A 136 21.87 -8.67 9.01
C TYR A 136 21.88 -10.17 8.68
N ASN A 137 23.06 -10.80 8.67
CA ASN A 137 23.20 -12.25 8.58
C ASN A 137 22.53 -12.99 9.75
N LEU A 138 22.48 -12.42 10.96
CA LEU A 138 21.71 -12.98 12.08
C LEU A 138 20.21 -12.77 11.91
N VAL A 139 19.80 -11.62 11.35
CA VAL A 139 18.39 -11.31 11.05
C VAL A 139 17.83 -12.25 9.97
N LYS A 140 18.69 -12.82 9.12
CA LYS A 140 18.33 -13.88 8.16
C LYS A 140 17.59 -15.07 8.79
N LEU A 141 17.80 -15.35 10.08
CA LEU A 141 17.11 -16.42 10.79
C LEU A 141 15.61 -16.12 11.02
N PHE A 142 15.20 -14.87 10.91
CA PHE A 142 13.82 -14.42 11.12
C PHE A 142 13.14 -14.00 9.82
N LEU A 143 13.91 -13.64 8.78
CA LEU A 143 13.38 -13.20 7.48
C LEU A 143 13.22 -14.37 6.51
N GLU A 144 12.12 -14.36 5.75
CA GLU A 144 11.96 -15.29 4.64
C GLU A 144 13.03 -15.07 3.56
N HIS A 145 13.42 -16.15 2.89
CA HIS A 145 14.48 -16.12 1.86
C HIS A 145 14.22 -15.11 0.74
N LYS A 146 12.95 -14.94 0.35
CA LYS A 146 12.54 -13.97 -0.69
C LYS A 146 12.73 -12.52 -0.25
N THR A 147 12.63 -12.23 1.05
CA THR A 147 12.77 -10.88 1.61
C THR A 147 14.24 -10.56 1.90
N TYR A 148 14.99 -11.53 2.42
CA TYR A 148 16.40 -11.37 2.73
C TYR A 148 17.23 -10.92 1.52
N ASN A 149 16.99 -11.54 0.35
CA ASN A 149 17.76 -11.28 -0.88
C ASN A 149 17.44 -9.92 -1.54
N LYS A 150 16.43 -9.20 -1.05
CA LYS A 150 16.05 -7.87 -1.56
C LYS A 150 16.94 -6.76 -0.99
N ALA A 151 17.59 -6.98 0.16
CA ALA A 151 18.52 -6.00 0.70
C ALA A 151 19.79 -5.89 -0.15
N LYS A 152 20.18 -4.65 -0.47
CA LYS A 152 21.41 -4.31 -1.18
C LYS A 152 22.18 -3.31 -0.31
N PHE A 153 23.40 -3.67 0.01
CA PHE A 153 24.30 -2.82 0.76
C PHE A 153 25.02 -1.93 -0.24
N VAL A 154 24.98 -0.62 -0.01
CA VAL A 154 25.64 0.36 -0.86
C VAL A 154 26.54 1.21 0.01
N TYR A 155 27.82 1.25 -0.28
CA TYR A 155 28.80 2.05 0.44
C TYR A 155 29.23 3.26 -0.40
N SER A 156 29.30 4.44 0.22
CA SER A 156 29.67 5.70 -0.45
C SER A 156 31.13 5.73 -0.91
N ASP A 157 32.00 4.96 -0.26
CA ASP A 157 33.43 4.84 -0.56
C ASP A 157 33.77 3.68 -1.51
N ASP A 158 32.78 2.87 -1.92
CA ASP A 158 32.99 1.73 -2.81
C ASP A 158 32.37 1.98 -4.20
N PRO A 159 33.20 2.15 -5.25
CA PRO A 159 32.72 2.41 -6.61
C PRO A 159 31.80 1.30 -7.17
N GLU A 160 32.03 0.03 -6.81
CA GLU A 160 31.22 -1.09 -7.29
C GLU A 160 29.80 -1.02 -6.71
N SER A 161 29.69 -0.76 -5.40
CA SER A 161 28.43 -0.49 -4.72
C SER A 161 27.68 0.72 -5.28
N GLN A 162 28.39 1.80 -5.63
CA GLN A 162 27.78 3.00 -6.21
C GLN A 162 27.16 2.74 -7.59
N GLN A 163 27.68 1.76 -8.34
CA GLN A 163 27.08 1.36 -9.61
C GLN A 163 25.63 0.85 -9.44
N ILE A 164 25.31 0.26 -8.27
CA ILE A 164 23.95 -0.17 -7.94
C ILE A 164 23.01 1.05 -7.88
N MET A 165 23.46 2.16 -7.29
CA MET A 165 22.67 3.39 -7.23
C MET A 165 22.46 4.01 -8.61
N GLU A 166 23.52 4.07 -9.42
CA GLU A 166 23.44 4.60 -10.80
C GLU A 166 22.51 3.79 -11.70
N ASN A 167 22.51 2.46 -11.54
CA ASN A 167 21.66 1.60 -12.36
C ASN A 167 20.18 1.65 -11.94
N LEU A 168 19.90 1.97 -10.67
CA LEU A 168 18.54 1.95 -10.12
C LEU A 168 17.89 3.34 -10.10
N PHE A 169 18.68 4.41 -9.99
CA PHE A 169 18.18 5.75 -9.77
C PHE A 169 18.82 6.76 -10.72
N ASP A 170 18.01 7.73 -11.11
CA ASP A 170 18.45 8.95 -11.77
C ASP A 170 19.10 9.86 -10.72
N LYS A 171 20.43 10.05 -10.81
CA LYS A 171 21.22 10.78 -9.80
C LYS A 171 20.73 12.21 -9.59
N ASP A 172 20.28 12.88 -10.65
CA ASP A 172 19.81 14.26 -10.59
C ASP A 172 18.49 14.42 -9.81
N LYS A 173 17.83 13.31 -9.47
CA LYS A 173 16.57 13.27 -8.72
C LYS A 173 16.74 12.67 -7.32
N LEU A 174 17.93 12.18 -6.97
CA LEU A 174 18.21 11.67 -5.63
C LEU A 174 18.35 12.83 -4.64
N GLU A 175 18.01 12.58 -3.38
CA GLU A 175 18.30 13.54 -2.32
C GLU A 175 19.83 13.65 -2.13
N SER A 176 20.27 14.83 -1.67
CA SER A 176 21.70 15.12 -1.49
C SER A 176 22.40 14.22 -0.48
N SER A 177 21.65 13.66 0.47
CA SER A 177 22.11 12.63 1.41
C SER A 177 22.61 11.35 0.72
N PHE A 178 22.17 11.08 -0.51
CA PHE A 178 22.54 9.91 -1.30
C PHE A 178 23.43 10.24 -2.51
N GLY A 179 23.91 11.48 -2.63
CA GLY A 179 24.82 11.91 -3.68
C GLY A 179 24.16 12.53 -4.93
N GLY A 180 22.90 12.99 -4.81
CA GLY A 180 22.24 13.85 -5.79
C GLY A 180 22.54 15.33 -5.62
#